data_AF-R0D428-F1
#
_entry.id   AF-R0D428-F1
#
_cell.length_a   1.000
_cell.length_b   1.000
_cell.length_c   1.000
_cell.angle_alpha   90.00
_cell.angle_beta   90.00
_cell.angle_gamma   90.00
#
_symmetry.space_group_name_H-M   'P 1'
#
loop_
_entity.id
_entity.type
_entity.pdbx_description
1 polymer ?
#
loop_
_entity_poly.entity_id
_entity_poly.type
_entity_poly.pdbx_seq_one_letter_code
_entity_poly.pdbx_strand_id
1 'polypeptide(L)'
;MSDFFLNDKYRVLKCMAARQISVNGEMIVKLSQQEIADILNFTKPKVNAIIKELKNAGYIVQYSARGKYSLTSKAKEELNTMSEMGAQA
;
A
#
# COMPACT_ATOMS: atom_id res chain seq x y z
N MET A 1 -1.63 17.05 3.00
CA MET A 1 -1.48 15.61 3.23
C MET A 1 -2.30 15.27 4.46
N SER A 2 -3.06 14.17 4.46
CA SER A 2 -3.58 13.69 5.74
C SER A 2 -2.40 13.30 6.63
N ASP A 3 -2.36 13.73 7.89
CA ASP A 3 -1.30 13.38 8.86
C ASP A 3 -1.16 11.85 9.03
N PHE A 4 -2.18 11.12 8.58
CA PHE A 4 -2.20 9.68 8.51
C PHE A 4 -1.03 9.11 7.70
N PHE A 5 -0.65 9.73 6.57
CA PHE A 5 0.42 9.23 5.70
C PHE A 5 1.79 9.81 6.07
N LEU A 6 2.31 9.37 7.21
CA LEU A 6 3.75 9.44 7.48
C LEU A 6 4.52 8.69 6.37
N ASN A 7 5.75 9.14 6.07
CA ASN A 7 6.56 8.69 4.93
C ASN A 7 6.56 7.16 4.74
N ASP A 8 6.66 6.38 5.82
CA ASP A 8 6.69 4.92 5.75
C ASP A 8 5.38 4.29 5.25
N LYS A 9 4.21 4.81 5.64
CA LYS A 9 2.92 4.29 5.18
C LYS A 9 2.69 4.60 3.71
N TYR A 10 3.09 5.80 3.29
CA TYR A 10 3.09 6.17 1.88
C TYR A 10 3.98 5.23 1.08
N ARG A 11 5.22 4.97 1.55
CA ARG A 11 6.15 4.05 0.88
C ARG A 11 5.59 2.63 0.75
N VAL A 12 4.92 2.11 1.78
CA VAL A 12 4.22 0.81 1.71
C VAL A 12 3.10 0.85 0.67
N LEU A 13 2.20 1.83 0.73
CA LEU A 13 1.07 1.92 -0.19
C LEU A 13 1.51 2.12 -1.65
N LYS A 14 2.54 2.94 -1.89
CA LYS A 14 3.15 3.14 -3.20
C LYS A 14 3.83 1.89 -3.72
N CYS A 15 4.54 1.16 -2.87
CA CYS A 15 5.16 -0.13 -3.23
C CYS A 15 4.12 -1.14 -3.69
N MET A 16 3.01 -1.23 -2.95
CA MET A 16 1.86 -2.06 -3.31
C MET A 16 1.26 -1.63 -4.65
N ALA A 17 1.02 -0.32 -4.86
CA ALA A 17 0.47 0.21 -6.09
C ALA A 17 1.32 -0.11 -7.33
N ALA A 18 2.64 0.07 -7.23
CA ALA A 18 3.57 -0.20 -8.32
C ALA A 18 3.69 -1.69 -8.70
N ARG A 19 3.17 -2.60 -7.87
CA ARG A 19 3.28 -4.06 -8.03
C ARG A 19 1.93 -4.76 -8.03
N GLN A 20 0.86 -4.02 -8.35
CA GLN A 20 -0.44 -4.63 -8.65
C GLN A 20 -0.39 -5.34 -10.00
N ILE A 21 -1.09 -6.46 -10.09
CA ILE A 21 -1.33 -7.20 -11.32
C ILE A 21 -2.82 -7.36 -11.54
N SER A 22 -3.26 -7.36 -12.81
CA SER A 22 -4.66 -7.67 -13.13
C SER A 22 -4.86 -9.19 -13.10
N VAL A 23 -5.82 -9.65 -12.31
CA VAL A 23 -6.27 -11.04 -12.24
C VAL A 23 -7.78 -11.04 -12.40
N ASN A 24 -8.28 -11.59 -13.50
CA ASN A 24 -9.72 -11.61 -13.82
C ASN A 24 -10.37 -10.21 -13.81
N GLY A 25 -9.65 -9.18 -14.25
CA GLY A 25 -10.13 -7.79 -14.27
C GLY A 25 -9.98 -7.05 -12.94
N GLU A 26 -9.53 -7.72 -11.88
CA GLU A 26 -9.27 -7.09 -10.57
C GLU A 26 -7.77 -6.82 -10.38
N MET A 27 -7.44 -5.64 -9.85
CA MET A 27 -6.06 -5.30 -9.53
C MET A 27 -5.67 -5.80 -8.15
N ILE A 28 -4.72 -6.75 -8.10
CA ILE A 28 -4.31 -7.46 -6.89
C ILE A 28 -2.81 -7.29 -6.63
N VAL A 29 -2.44 -7.11 -5.37
CA VAL A 29 -1.06 -7.20 -4.88
C VAL A 29 -0.82 -8.59 -4.31
N LYS A 30 0.05 -9.37 -4.95
CA LYS A 30 0.38 -10.73 -4.53
C LYS A 30 1.48 -10.82 -3.47
N LEU A 31 2.20 -9.72 -3.24
CA LEU A 31 3.29 -9.67 -2.26
C LEU A 31 2.79 -10.01 -0.86
N SER A 32 3.58 -10.83 -0.17
CA SER A 32 3.53 -11.03 1.26
C SER A 32 4.11 -9.82 2.01
N GLN A 33 3.84 -9.77 3.32
CA GLN A 33 4.39 -8.73 4.19
C GLN A 33 5.93 -8.80 4.30
N GLN A 34 6.52 -10.00 4.16
CA GLN A 34 7.98 -10.14 4.16
C GLN A 34 8.57 -9.55 2.88
N GLU A 35 8.02 -9.88 1.71
CA GLU A 35 8.51 -9.34 0.44
C GLU A 35 8.39 -7.80 0.40
N ILE A 36 7.30 -7.24 0.92
CA ILE A 36 7.15 -5.78 1.05
C ILE A 36 8.23 -5.20 1.97
N ALA A 37 8.54 -5.89 3.08
CA ALA A 37 9.57 -5.47 4.02
C ALA A 37 10.95 -5.47 3.35
N ASP A 38 11.28 -6.54 2.63
CA ASP A 38 12.56 -6.69 1.93
C ASP A 38 12.73 -5.61 0.84
N ILE A 39 11.68 -5.35 0.04
CA ILE A 39 11.69 -4.33 -1.01
C ILE A 39 11.92 -2.91 -0.44
N LEU A 40 11.36 -2.62 0.73
CA LEU A 40 11.43 -1.29 1.34
C LEU A 40 12.57 -1.13 2.34
N ASN A 41 13.36 -2.19 2.56
CA ASN A 41 14.35 -2.29 3.62
C ASN A 41 13.76 -1.97 5.00
N PHE A 42 12.58 -2.51 5.28
CA PHE A 42 11.89 -2.44 6.56
C PHE A 42 11.94 -3.79 7.28
N THR A 43 11.63 -3.78 8.57
CA THR A 43 11.39 -5.03 9.29
C THR A 43 9.97 -5.52 9.02
N LYS A 44 9.77 -6.83 8.99
CA LYS A 44 8.42 -7.43 8.85
C LYS A 44 7.43 -6.93 9.91
N PRO A 45 7.77 -6.81 11.21
CA PRO A 45 6.83 -6.27 12.21
C PRO A 45 6.34 -4.86 11.88
N LYS A 46 7.23 -3.99 11.35
CA LYS A 46 6.86 -2.63 10.93
C LYS A 46 5.85 -2.66 9.78
N VAL A 47 6.09 -3.49 8.76
CA VAL A 47 5.15 -3.67 7.66
C VAL A 47 3.81 -4.23 8.15
N ASN A 48 3.82 -5.18 9.08
CA ASN A 48 2.60 -5.75 9.64
C ASN A 48 1.74 -4.67 10.34
N ALA A 49 2.38 -3.80 11.13
CA ALA A 49 1.70 -2.67 11.78
C ALA A 49 1.10 -1.72 10.75
N ILE A 50 1.87 -1.31 9.75
CA ILE A 50 1.41 -0.43 8.67
C ILE A 50 0.24 -1.06 7.89
N ILE A 51 0.32 -2.34 7.53
CA ILE A 51 -0.77 -3.05 6.83
C ILE A 51 -2.05 -3.08 7.68
N LYS A 52 -1.92 -3.28 9.00
CA LYS A 52 -3.07 -3.21 9.92
C LYS A 52 -3.70 -1.83 9.92
N GLU A 53 -2.90 -0.77 9.99
CA GLU A 53 -3.37 0.62 9.96
C GLU A 53 -4.04 0.96 8.62
N LEU A 54 -3.41 0.64 7.49
CA LEU A 54 -3.97 0.86 6.15
C LEU A 54 -5.30 0.14 5.96
N LYS A 55 -5.41 -1.09 6.46
CA LYS A 55 -6.66 -1.87 6.44
C LYS A 55 -7.74 -1.22 7.29
N ASN A 56 -7.42 -0.86 8.54
CA ASN A 56 -8.36 -0.23 9.47
C ASN A 56 -8.87 1.12 8.96
N ALA A 57 -8.03 1.88 8.24
CA ALA A 57 -8.40 3.16 7.66
C ALA A 57 -9.07 3.05 6.27
N GLY A 58 -9.31 1.83 5.77
CA GLY A 58 -10.05 1.57 4.53
C GLY A 58 -9.26 1.80 3.23
N TYR A 59 -7.94 1.84 3.30
CA TYR A 59 -7.08 2.01 2.11
C TYR A 59 -6.82 0.70 1.37
N ILE A 60 -6.81 -0.42 2.09
CA ILE A 60 -6.58 -1.74 1.51
C ILE A 60 -7.58 -2.78 2.01
N VAL A 61 -7.89 -3.73 1.15
CA VAL A 61 -8.61 -4.97 1.49
C VAL A 61 -7.63 -6.13 1.38
N GLN A 62 -7.70 -7.07 2.33
CA GLN A 62 -6.88 -8.28 2.32
C GLN A 62 -7.78 -9.50 2.13
N TYR A 63 -7.51 -10.30 1.10
CA TYR A 63 -8.30 -11.48 0.75
C TYR A 63 -7.68 -12.80 1.22
N SER A 64 -6.48 -12.76 1.80
CA SER A 64 -5.82 -13.97 2.33
C SER A 64 -4.91 -13.63 3.50
N ALA A 65 -4.65 -14.60 4.40
CA ALA A 65 -3.75 -14.37 5.54
C ALA A 65 -2.30 -14.02 5.12
N ARG A 66 -1.86 -14.43 3.91
CA ARG A 66 -0.51 -14.19 3.38
C ARG A 66 -0.59 -13.45 2.03
N GLY A 67 -0.77 -12.14 2.08
CA GLY A 67 -0.83 -11.31 0.88
C GLY A 67 -2.23 -11.25 0.26
N LYS A 68 -2.27 -11.11 -1.08
CA LYS A 68 -3.50 -10.91 -1.86
C LYS A 68 -4.28 -9.70 -1.35
N TYR A 69 -3.73 -8.51 -1.57
CA TYR A 69 -4.36 -7.25 -1.22
C TYR A 69 -4.98 -6.57 -2.45
N SER A 70 -5.98 -5.71 -2.25
CA SER A 70 -6.41 -4.73 -3.25
C SER A 70 -6.41 -3.34 -2.64
N LEU A 71 -6.01 -2.34 -3.44
CA LEU A 71 -6.14 -0.93 -3.07
C LEU A 71 -7.56 -0.47 -3.37
N THR A 72 -8.18 0.24 -2.42
CA THR A 72 -9.50 0.84 -2.59
C THR A 72 -9.41 2.11 -3.45
N SER A 73 -10.55 2.63 -3.90
CA SER A 73 -10.61 3.93 -4.60
C SER A 73 -9.99 5.05 -3.76
N LYS A 74 -10.27 5.04 -2.44
CA LYS A 74 -9.68 5.96 -1.46
C LYS A 74 -8.14 5.95 -1.49
N ALA A 75 -7.52 4.77 -1.59
CA ALA A 75 -6.07 4.68 -1.69
C ALA A 75 -5.53 5.22 -3.02
N LYS A 76 -6.25 5.03 -4.13
CA LYS A 76 -5.85 5.54 -5.44
C LYS A 76 -5.93 7.07 -5.48
N GLU A 77 -7.00 7.65 -4.95
CA GLU A 77 -7.19 9.11 -4.84
C GLU A 77 -6.07 9.77 -4.03
N GLU A 78 -5.73 9.20 -2.87
CA GLU A 78 -4.64 9.74 -2.04
C GLU A 78 -3.28 9.63 -2.76
N LEU A 79 -2.99 8.49 -3.41
CA LEU A 79 -1.75 8.31 -4.16
C LEU A 79 -1.61 9.32 -5.31
N ASN A 80 -2.71 9.60 -6.02
CA ASN A 80 -2.72 10.59 -7.09
C ASN A 80 -2.41 11.99 -6.53
N THR A 81 -3.10 12.39 -5.46
CA THR A 81 -2.87 13.66 -4.76
C THR A 81 -1.40 13.83 -4.35
N MET A 82 -0.79 12.77 -3.82
CA MET A 82 0.62 12.80 -3.40
C MET A 82 1.61 12.83 -4.56
N SER A 83 1.28 12.19 -5.69
CA SER A 83 2.14 12.18 -6.88
C SER A 83 2.17 13.53 -7.59
N GLU A 84 1.05 14.23 -7.64
CA GLU A 84 0.91 15.55 -8.25
C GLU A 84 1.68 16.61 -7.46
N MET A 85 1.69 16.51 -6.12
CA MET A 85 2.46 17.42 -5.25
C MET A 85 3.99 17.22 -5.33
N GLY A 86 4.47 16.05 -5.75
CA GLY A 86 5.90 15.78 -5.94
C GLY A 86 6.44 16.13 -7.32
N ALA A 87 5.56 16.42 -8.29
CA ALA A 87 5.92 16.76 -9.67
C ALA A 87 6.01 18.28 -9.93
N GLN A 88 5.75 19.10 -8.90
CA GLN A 88 5.76 20.57 -8.96
C GLN A 88 6.87 21.21 -8.11
N ALA A 89 7.83 20.42 -7.61
CA ALA A 89 8.95 20.86 -6.78
C ALA A 89 10.29 20.72 -7.51
#